data_AF-A0A7V8Z6W4-F1
#
_entry.id   AF-A0A7V8Z6W4-F1
#
_cell.length_a   1.000
_cell.length_b   1.000
_cell.length_c   1.000
_cell.angle_alpha   90.00
_cell.angle_beta   90.00
_cell.angle_gamma   90.00
#
_symmetry.space_group_name_H-M   'P 1'
#
loop_
_entity.id
_entity.type
_entity.pdbx_description
1 polymer ?
#
loop_
_entity_poly.entity_id
_entity_poly.type
_entity_poly.pdbx_seq_one_letter_code
_entity_poly.pdbx_strand_id
1 'polypeptide(L)'
;MNNNAELAQAMWAFPIILTMLFWQSGSCHNNPKVNMNDNTQTAKIESSSNNRVLKGMWGGQHVGMEVTAEGASIEYDCAHGTINEPLVTDRNGNFNSKGTYEVERPGPQRAGQAS
;
A
#
# COMPACT_ATOMS: atom_id res chain seq x y z
N MET A 1 -49.22 -25.62 -47.62
CA MET A 1 -49.58 -24.21 -47.85
C MET A 1 -48.94 -23.41 -46.72
N ASN A 2 -47.66 -23.02 -46.88
CA ASN A 2 -47.21 -21.63 -47.16
C ASN A 2 -47.85 -20.59 -46.22
N ASN A 3 -47.18 -19.64 -45.60
CA ASN A 3 -45.80 -19.18 -45.42
C ASN A 3 -45.92 -17.98 -44.45
N ASN A 4 -44.83 -17.61 -43.75
CA ASN A 4 -44.54 -16.25 -43.23
C ASN A 4 -45.22 -15.77 -41.93
N ALA A 5 -44.41 -15.55 -40.88
CA ALA A 5 -44.21 -14.24 -40.23
C ALA A 5 -43.37 -14.42 -38.96
N GLU A 6 -42.06 -14.56 -39.16
CA GLU A 6 -41.03 -14.19 -38.18
C GLU A 6 -41.10 -12.68 -37.87
N LEU A 7 -40.41 -12.28 -36.80
CA LEU A 7 -40.09 -10.91 -36.36
C LEU A 7 -41.08 -10.26 -35.38
N ALA A 8 -40.86 -10.52 -34.08
CA ALA A 8 -40.95 -9.50 -33.01
C ALA A 8 -40.74 -10.07 -31.59
N GLN A 9 -40.38 -11.34 -31.40
CA GLN A 9 -40.20 -11.93 -30.07
C GLN A 9 -38.72 -12.09 -29.70
N ALA A 10 -37.97 -10.99 -29.67
CA ALA A 10 -36.57 -11.00 -29.27
C ALA A 10 -36.21 -9.79 -28.40
N MET A 11 -36.99 -9.51 -27.35
CA MET A 11 -36.69 -8.43 -26.38
C MET A 11 -36.50 -8.88 -24.92
N TRP A 12 -36.20 -10.16 -24.67
CA TRP A 12 -35.97 -10.66 -23.31
C TRP A 12 -34.69 -11.49 -23.12
N ALA A 13 -33.82 -11.56 -24.13
CA ALA A 13 -32.57 -12.33 -24.07
C ALA A 13 -31.31 -11.49 -23.75
N PHE A 14 -31.45 -10.22 -23.34
CA PHE A 14 -30.32 -9.29 -23.22
C PHE A 14 -29.76 -8.94 -21.82
N PRO A 15 -30.26 -9.44 -20.65
CA PRO A 15 -29.53 -9.20 -19.39
C PRO A 15 -28.68 -10.40 -18.92
N ILE A 16 -28.76 -11.57 -19.58
CA ILE A 16 -28.12 -12.80 -19.05
C ILE A 16 -26.69 -12.98 -19.57
N ILE A 17 -26.34 -12.47 -20.76
CA ILE A 17 -24.97 -12.66 -21.31
C ILE A 17 -23.95 -11.70 -20.67
N LEU A 18 -24.38 -10.56 -20.09
CA LEU A 18 -23.47 -9.62 -19.44
C LEU A 18 -23.18 -9.93 -17.96
N THR A 19 -24.00 -10.76 -17.30
CA THR A 19 -23.80 -11.11 -15.87
C THR A 19 -22.92 -12.34 -15.65
N MET A 20 -22.68 -13.18 -16.66
CA MET A 20 -21.87 -14.41 -16.49
C MET A 20 -20.35 -14.24 -16.65
N LEU A 21 -19.85 -13.07 -17.05
CA LEU A 21 -18.40 -12.81 -17.15
C LEU A 21 -17.78 -12.18 -15.89
N PHE A 22 -18.57 -11.92 -14.85
CA PHE A 22 -18.09 -11.37 -13.57
C PHE A 22 -17.95 -12.41 -12.43
N TRP A 23 -17.96 -13.72 -12.75
CA TRP A 23 -17.86 -14.79 -11.72
C TRP A 23 -16.78 -15.85 -11.96
N GLN A 24 -15.73 -15.52 -12.72
CA GLN A 24 -14.57 -16.43 -12.90
C GLN A 24 -13.19 -15.78 -12.66
N SER A 25 -13.08 -14.76 -11.81
CA SER A 25 -11.76 -14.34 -11.31
C SER A 25 -11.35 -15.19 -10.09
N GLY A 26 -10.78 -16.37 -10.38
CA GLY A 26 -9.66 -16.96 -9.63
C GLY A 26 -9.97 -17.86 -8.43
N SER A 27 -10.22 -19.15 -8.67
CA SER A 27 -10.02 -20.19 -7.66
C SER A 27 -8.55 -20.65 -7.68
N CYS A 28 -7.76 -20.29 -6.67
CA CYS A 28 -6.48 -20.94 -6.41
C CYS A 28 -6.76 -22.31 -5.78
N HIS A 29 -6.87 -23.36 -6.59
CA HIS A 29 -6.89 -24.74 -6.11
C HIS A 29 -5.48 -25.35 -6.24
N ASN A 30 -4.58 -24.96 -5.34
CA ASN A 30 -3.37 -25.73 -5.06
C ASN A 30 -3.57 -26.36 -3.69
N ASN A 31 -3.74 -27.69 -3.65
CA ASN A 31 -3.62 -28.45 -2.41
C ASN A 31 -2.15 -28.87 -2.26
N PRO A 32 -1.29 -28.11 -1.56
CA PRO A 32 -0.02 -28.69 -1.12
C PRO A 32 -0.36 -29.79 -0.12
N LYS A 33 0.06 -31.02 -0.41
CA LYS A 33 0.15 -32.06 0.61
C LYS A 33 1.25 -31.65 1.57
N VAL A 34 0.87 -30.99 2.66
CA VAL A 34 1.80 -30.63 3.74
C VAL A 34 2.08 -31.90 4.53
N ASN A 35 3.33 -32.37 4.49
CA ASN A 35 3.80 -33.42 5.37
C ASN A 35 4.01 -32.79 6.76
N MET A 36 3.32 -33.30 7.78
CA MET A 36 3.47 -32.86 9.17
C MET A 36 4.78 -33.42 9.76
N ASN A 37 5.92 -33.03 9.20
CA ASN A 37 7.23 -33.13 9.83
C ASN A 37 8.23 -32.04 9.36
N ASP A 38 7.80 -31.12 8.48
CA ASP A 38 8.64 -30.03 8.02
C ASP A 38 8.60 -28.88 9.03
N ASN A 39 9.64 -28.81 9.86
CA ASN A 39 10.00 -27.64 10.67
C ASN A 39 10.60 -26.51 9.83
N THR A 40 10.47 -26.57 8.51
CA THR A 40 10.92 -25.54 7.57
C THR A 40 9.72 -24.68 7.23
N GLN A 41 9.67 -23.51 7.86
CA GLN A 41 8.65 -22.45 7.67
C GLN A 41 8.55 -22.06 6.20
N THR A 42 7.75 -22.80 5.45
CA THR A 42 7.41 -22.53 4.05
C THR A 42 6.22 -21.58 4.08
N ALA A 43 6.51 -20.29 3.86
CA ALA A 43 5.57 -19.29 3.34
C ALA A 43 4.17 -19.25 3.98
N LYS A 44 4.07 -19.48 5.29
CA LYS A 44 3.06 -18.77 6.09
C LYS A 44 3.46 -17.32 5.91
N ILE A 45 2.57 -16.48 5.36
CA ILE A 45 2.60 -15.06 5.68
C ILE A 45 2.64 -15.07 7.19
N GLU A 46 3.82 -14.88 7.75
CA GLU A 46 3.95 -14.53 9.13
C GLU A 46 3.16 -13.23 9.20
N SER A 47 1.95 -13.34 9.70
CA SER A 47 1.30 -12.26 10.45
C SER A 47 2.11 -11.97 11.72
N SER A 48 3.44 -12.03 11.65
CA SER A 48 4.29 -11.13 12.39
C SER A 48 3.83 -9.78 11.91
N SER A 49 2.98 -9.16 12.73
CA SER A 49 2.63 -7.77 12.63
C SER A 49 3.94 -6.99 12.62
N ASN A 50 4.54 -6.84 11.45
CA ASN A 50 5.66 -5.94 11.26
C ASN A 50 5.01 -4.58 11.28
N ASN A 51 4.71 -4.16 12.50
CA ASN A 51 3.96 -2.97 12.83
C ASN A 51 4.90 -1.78 12.66
N ARG A 52 5.63 -1.76 11.54
CA ARG A 52 6.69 -0.83 11.21
C ARG A 52 6.40 -0.32 9.81
N VAL A 53 6.66 0.96 9.61
CA VAL A 53 6.60 1.56 8.28
C VAL A 53 7.62 0.87 7.38
N LEU A 54 7.23 0.59 6.13
CA LEU A 54 8.12 -0.05 5.18
C LEU A 54 9.33 0.86 4.92
N LYS A 55 10.52 0.27 4.83
CA LYS A 55 11.75 0.99 4.52
C LYS A 55 11.77 1.45 3.07
N GLY A 56 12.52 2.52 2.80
CA GLY A 56 12.72 3.07 1.47
C GLY A 56 12.16 4.47 1.33
N MET A 57 11.91 4.88 0.08
CA MET A 57 11.45 6.23 -0.24
C MET A 57 9.95 6.36 -0.14
N TRP A 58 9.51 7.44 0.50
CA TRP A 58 8.14 7.88 0.65
C TRP A 58 8.03 9.35 0.28
N GLY A 59 6.81 9.83 0.11
CA GLY A 59 6.52 11.23 -0.17
C GLY A 59 5.99 11.46 -1.58
N GLY A 60 6.16 12.67 -2.08
CA GLY A 60 5.63 13.14 -3.36
C GLY A 60 6.29 14.43 -3.79
N GLN A 61 5.56 15.25 -4.54
CA GLN A 61 6.08 16.56 -4.96
C GLN A 61 6.26 17.46 -3.72
N HIS A 62 7.42 18.11 -3.61
CA HIS A 62 7.79 19.04 -2.52
C HIS A 62 8.05 18.41 -1.13
N VAL A 63 7.99 17.09 -1.01
CA VAL A 63 8.35 16.38 0.23
C VAL A 63 8.84 14.96 -0.06
N GLY A 64 10.05 14.65 0.40
CA GLY A 64 10.64 13.31 0.34
C GLY A 64 10.93 12.79 1.75
N MET A 65 10.74 11.50 1.98
CA MET A 65 11.11 10.86 3.24
C MET A 65 11.80 9.53 2.98
N GLU A 66 13.00 9.34 3.51
CA GLU A 66 13.69 8.05 3.51
C GLU A 66 13.47 7.36 4.86
N VAL A 67 12.83 6.20 4.85
CA VAL A 67 12.60 5.38 6.04
C VAL A 67 13.66 4.28 6.13
N THR A 68 14.38 4.23 7.24
CA THR A 68 15.40 3.22 7.54
C THR A 68 14.92 2.29 8.66
N ALA A 69 15.78 1.36 9.09
CA ALA A 69 15.47 0.54 10.26
C ALA A 69 15.53 1.31 11.59
N GLU A 70 16.23 2.45 11.59
CA GLU A 70 16.57 3.24 12.77
C GLU A 70 15.65 4.47 12.92
N GLY A 71 15.08 4.95 11.81
CA GLY A 71 14.19 6.10 11.82
C GLY A 71 13.88 6.61 10.42
N ALA A 72 13.77 7.93 10.25
CA ALA A 72 13.53 8.53 8.95
C ALA A 72 14.17 9.92 8.80
N SER A 73 14.59 10.24 7.59
CA SER A 73 15.02 11.59 7.18
C SER A 73 13.97 12.17 6.24
N ILE A 74 13.61 13.44 6.44
CA ILE A 74 12.55 14.12 5.70
C ILE A 74 13.13 15.39 5.08
N GLU A 75 12.91 15.55 3.78
CA GLU A 75 13.35 16.69 2.98
C GLU A 75 12.13 17.42 2.42
N TYR A 76 12.12 18.74 2.58
CA TYR A 76 11.15 19.67 1.99
C TYR A 76 11.90 20.66 1.10
N ASP A 77 11.17 21.48 0.34
CA ASP A 77 11.80 22.49 -0.52
C ASP A 77 12.64 23.54 0.24
N CYS A 78 12.33 23.81 1.50
CA CYS A 78 12.97 24.86 2.32
C CYS A 78 13.13 24.44 3.80
N ALA A 79 13.13 23.14 4.07
CA ALA A 79 13.21 22.62 5.42
C ALA A 79 13.63 21.15 5.37
N HIS A 80 14.15 20.66 6.48
CA HIS A 80 14.40 19.24 6.66
C HIS A 80 14.02 18.81 8.08
N GLY A 81 13.90 17.50 8.27
CA GLY A 81 13.57 16.92 9.56
C GLY A 81 14.14 15.53 9.73
N THR A 82 14.25 15.10 10.98
CA THR A 82 14.72 13.76 11.31
C THR A 82 13.84 13.13 12.36
N ILE A 83 13.61 11.83 12.23
CA ILE A 83 13.00 10.98 13.24
C ILE A 83 14.09 9.98 13.63
N ASN A 84 14.57 10.05 14.87
CA ASN A 84 15.70 9.24 15.36
C ASN A 84 15.25 7.95 16.08
N GLU A 85 14.04 7.50 15.79
CA GLU A 85 13.47 6.27 16.34
C GLU A 85 12.71 5.48 15.25
N PRO A 86 12.64 4.14 15.34
CA PRO A 86 11.93 3.35 14.35
C PRO A 86 10.44 3.72 14.27
N LEU A 87 9.93 3.90 13.05
CA LEU A 87 8.52 4.23 12.82
C LEU A 87 7.66 2.98 13.01
N VAL A 88 7.03 2.88 14.18
CA VAL A 88 6.14 1.77 14.56
C VAL A 88 4.68 2.20 14.40
N THR A 89 3.91 1.47 13.60
CA THR A 89 2.48 1.70 13.41
C THR A 89 1.65 1.17 14.59
N ASP A 90 0.36 1.47 14.65
CA ASP A 90 -0.61 0.91 15.58
C ASP A 90 -1.49 -0.12 14.85
N ARG A 91 -2.50 -0.66 15.53
CA ARG A 91 -3.43 -1.63 14.93
C ARG A 91 -4.24 -1.06 13.76
N ASN A 92 -4.33 0.28 13.66
CA ASN A 92 -5.03 0.98 12.60
C ASN A 92 -4.07 1.42 11.47
N GLY A 93 -2.77 1.12 11.58
CA GLY A 93 -1.74 1.51 10.61
C GLY A 93 -1.18 2.92 10.81
N ASN A 94 -1.52 3.63 11.90
CA ASN A 94 -0.98 4.96 12.17
C ASN A 94 0.31 4.85 12.97
N PHE A 95 1.26 5.77 12.79
CA PHE A 95 2.42 5.88 13.68
C PHE A 95 2.45 7.27 14.34
N ASN A 96 3.06 7.36 15.52
CA ASN A 96 3.31 8.61 16.23
C ASN A 96 4.72 8.57 16.80
N SER A 97 5.59 9.46 16.32
CA SER A 97 7.01 9.49 16.64
C SER A 97 7.49 10.92 16.83
N LYS A 98 8.54 11.10 17.62
CA LYS A 98 9.18 12.40 17.82
C LYS A 98 10.31 12.61 16.82
N GLY A 99 10.45 13.84 16.36
CA GLY A 99 11.50 14.24 15.45
C GLY A 99 11.93 15.69 15.60
N THR A 100 12.87 16.10 14.77
CA THR A 100 13.29 17.49 14.58
C THR A 100 12.69 18.06 13.31
N TYR A 101 12.56 19.38 13.27
CA TYR A 101 12.16 20.13 12.10
C TYR A 101 12.95 21.44 12.08
N GLU A 102 13.70 21.66 11.01
CA GLU A 102 14.62 22.78 10.84
C GLU A 102 14.28 23.48 9.51
N VAL A 103 14.19 24.81 9.54
CA VAL A 103 13.70 25.61 8.42
C VAL A 103 14.85 26.37 7.82
N GLU A 104 15.22 25.94 6.62
CA GLU A 104 16.31 26.53 5.87
C GLU A 104 15.93 27.94 5.43
N ARG A 105 16.76 28.91 5.81
CA ARG A 105 16.55 30.31 5.42
C ARG A 105 17.73 30.89 4.63
N PRO A 106 17.48 31.44 3.43
CA PRO A 106 18.49 32.22 2.74
C PRO A 106 18.68 33.58 3.43
N GLY A 107 19.93 33.94 3.72
CA GLY A 107 20.31 35.24 4.27
C GLY A 107 20.98 35.17 5.64
N PRO A 108 21.31 36.33 6.24
CA PRO A 108 22.04 36.37 7.51
C PRO A 108 21.22 35.79 8.67
N GLN A 109 21.72 34.70 9.26
CA GLN A 109 21.18 34.09 10.49
C GLN A 109 21.68 34.86 11.71
N ARG A 110 20.83 35.03 12.73
CA ARG A 110 21.28 35.59 14.02
C ARG A 110 22.11 34.54 14.75
N ALA A 111 23.21 34.94 15.39
CA ALA A 111 24.00 34.03 16.21
C ALA A 111 23.11 33.34 17.27
N GLY A 112 23.03 32.01 17.21
CA GLY A 112 22.20 31.18 18.08
C GLY A 112 20.88 30.70 17.49
N GLN A 113 20.55 31.03 16.23
CA GLN A 113 19.45 30.40 15.51
C GLN A 113 19.92 29.09 14.88
N ALA A 114 19.15 28.01 15.04
CA ALA A 114 19.27 26.82 14.21
C ALA A 114 18.88 27.17 12.76
N SER A 115 19.52 26.51 11.80
CA SER A 115 19.66 26.93 10.40
C SER A 115 18.35 26.89 9.61
#